data_AF-A0A3C1GHT5-F1
#
_entry.id   AF-A0A3C1GHT5-F1
#
_cell.length_a   1.000
_cell.length_b   1.000
_cell.length_c   1.000
_cell.angle_alpha   90.00
_cell.angle_beta   90.00
_cell.angle_gamma   90.00
#
_symmetry.space_group_name_H-M   'P 1'
#
loop_
_entity.id
_entity.type
_entity.pdbx_description
1 polymer ?
#
loop_
_entity_poly.entity_id
_entity_poly.type
_entity_poly.pdbx_seq_one_letter_code
_entity_poly.pdbx_strand_id
1 'polypeptide(L)'
;MNVLGTVGSGWVCDRFGRRGPLAAYYGLRGASLLFLLYVWDVPSLQVWAALFGLNYISTVPPTTTLVANIFGRYSVGELSGWIFFSHQV
;
A
#
# COMPACT_ATOMS: atom_id res chain seq x y z
N MET A 1 8.97 -3.25 -9.45
CA MET A 1 8.44 -3.27 -8.06
C MET A 1 6.92 -3.36 -8.00
N ASN A 2 6.18 -2.61 -8.84
CA ASN A 2 4.71 -2.62 -8.92
C ASN A 2 4.07 -4.02 -8.95
N VAL A 3 4.35 -4.85 -9.96
CA VAL A 3 3.68 -6.14 -10.15
C VAL A 3 3.90 -7.12 -8.98
N LEU A 4 5.12 -7.21 -8.46
CA LEU A 4 5.45 -8.06 -7.32
C LEU A 4 4.74 -7.61 -6.04
N GLY A 5 4.66 -6.29 -5.80
CA GLY A 5 3.92 -5.73 -4.67
C GLY A 5 2.42 -5.99 -4.77
N THR A 6 1.86 -5.88 -5.97
CA THR A 6 0.43 -6.11 -6.23
C THR A 6 0.05 -7.59 -6.05
N VAL A 7 0.83 -8.50 -6.65
CA VAL A 7 0.58 -9.95 -6.56
C VAL A 7 0.83 -10.47 -5.15
N GLY A 8 1.92 -10.03 -4.50
CA GLY A 8 2.25 -10.42 -3.14
C GLY A 8 1.25 -9.92 -2.11
N SER A 9 0.82 -8.65 -2.21
CA SER A 9 -0.20 -8.10 -1.30
C SER A 9 -1.57 -8.76 -1.51
N GLY A 10 -1.93 -9.12 -2.74
CA GLY A 10 -3.12 -9.91 -3.04
C GLY A 10 -3.09 -11.26 -2.32
N TRP A 11 -2.02 -12.03 -2.50
CA TRP A 11 -1.85 -13.34 -1.85
C TRP A 11 -1.87 -13.26 -0.32
N VAL A 12 -1.18 -12.26 0.25
CA VAL A 12 -1.17 -12.03 1.71
C VAL A 12 -2.57 -11.65 2.22
N CYS A 13 -3.31 -10.81 1.49
CA CYS A 13 -4.68 -10.43 1.84
C CYS A 13 -5.66 -11.60 1.74
N ASP A 14 -5.45 -12.51 0.78
CA ASP A 14 -6.25 -13.72 0.63
C ASP A 14 -5.99 -14.72 1.76
N ARG A 15 -4.75 -14.80 2.26
CA ARG A 15 -4.35 -15.75 3.32
C ARG A 15 -4.64 -15.25 4.74
N PHE A 16 -4.39 -13.98 5.03
CA PHE A 16 -4.44 -13.41 6.39
C PHE A 16 -5.60 -12.42 6.60
N GLY A 17 -6.48 -12.26 5.60
CA GLY A 17 -7.48 -11.21 5.59
C GLY A 17 -6.84 -9.83 5.36
N ARG A 18 -7.67 -8.80 5.20
CA ARG A 18 -7.24 -7.51 4.63
C ARG A 18 -6.79 -6.47 5.65
N ARG A 19 -7.31 -6.57 6.88
CA ARG A 19 -7.06 -5.60 7.96
C ARG A 19 -5.64 -5.68 8.51
N GLY A 20 -5.13 -6.89 8.71
CA GLY A 20 -3.76 -7.13 9.22
C GLY A 20 -2.67 -6.62 8.27
N PRO A 21 -2.70 -6.99 6.97
CA PRO A 21 -1.74 -6.50 5.98
C PRO A 21 -1.82 -4.98 5.82
N LEU A 22 -3.03 -4.40 5.82
CA LEU A 22 -3.19 -2.95 5.74
C LEU A 22 -2.56 -2.24 6.95
N ALA A 23 -2.79 -2.75 8.17
CA ALA A 23 -2.15 -2.24 9.37
C ALA A 23 -0.62 -2.38 9.32
N ALA A 24 -0.11 -3.50 8.81
CA ALA A 24 1.33 -3.71 8.63
C ALA A 24 1.93 -2.73 7.61
N TYR A 25 1.25 -2.49 6.47
CA TYR A 25 1.71 -1.52 5.46
C TYR A 25 1.74 -0.09 6.03
N TYR A 26 0.70 0.33 6.75
CA TYR A 26 0.70 1.64 7.40
C TYR A 26 1.74 1.73 8.54
N GLY A 27 1.93 0.66 9.32
CA GLY A 27 2.96 0.59 10.36
C GLY A 27 4.38 0.69 9.79
N LEU A 28 4.68 -0.08 8.75
CA LEU A 28 5.95 -0.01 8.00
C LEU A 28 6.14 1.38 7.38
N ARG A 29 5.05 2.02 6.93
CA ARG A 29 5.11 3.39 6.41
C ARG A 29 5.53 4.38 7.48
N GLY A 30 4.88 4.33 8.64
CA GLY A 30 5.23 5.17 9.78
C GLY A 30 6.67 4.97 10.22
N ALA A 31 7.09 3.70 10.37
CA ALA A 31 8.47 3.37 10.74
C ALA A 31 9.49 3.86 9.70
N SER A 32 9.19 3.72 8.41
CA SER A 32 10.05 4.20 7.33
C SER A 32 10.19 5.74 7.31
N LEU A 33 9.11 6.47 7.61
CA LEU A 33 9.17 7.93 7.73
C LEU A 33 9.93 8.39 8.98
N LEU A 34 9.84 7.64 10.09
CA LEU A 34 10.69 7.88 11.25
C LEU A 34 12.16 7.61 10.94
N PHE A 35 12.46 6.55 10.19
CA PHE A 35 13.81 6.24 9.74
C PHE A 35 14.40 7.33 8.84
N LEU A 36 13.57 8.00 8.03
CA LEU A 36 13.98 9.10 7.16
C LEU A 36 14.67 10.24 7.94
N LEU A 37 14.30 10.48 9.19
CA LEU A 37 14.93 11.50 10.05
C LEU A 37 16.41 11.21 10.34
N TYR A 38 16.86 9.97 10.11
CA TYR A 38 18.22 9.50 10.36
C TYR A 38 18.99 9.22 9.07
N VAL A 39 18.45 9.60 7.91
CA VAL A 39 19.08 9.43 6.60
C VAL A 39 19.84 10.71 6.25
N TRP A 40 21.17 10.62 6.18
CA TRP A 40 22.05 11.78 5.95
C TRP A 40 22.99 11.61 4.74
N ASP A 41 23.01 10.43 4.13
CA ASP A 41 23.93 10.06 3.06
C ASP A 41 23.20 9.36 1.91
N VAL A 42 23.83 9.34 0.73
CA VAL A 42 23.23 8.76 -0.48
C VAL A 42 22.94 7.25 -0.35
N PRO A 43 23.84 6.42 0.22
CA PRO A 43 23.53 5.01 0.48
C PRO A 43 22.31 4.79 1.38
N SER A 44 22.22 5.50 2.52
CA SER A 44 21.06 5.37 3.43
C SER A 44 19.76 5.84 2.78
N LEU A 45 19.84 6.84 1.89
CA LEU A 45 18.71 7.29 1.08
C LEU A 45 18.23 6.22 0.08
N GLN A 46 19.15 5.49 -0.54
CA GLN A 46 18.80 4.39 -1.46
C GLN A 46 18.10 3.23 -0.72
N VAL A 47 18.59 2.88 0.48
CA VAL A 47 17.97 1.86 1.33
C VAL A 47 16.57 2.31 1.75
N TRP A 48 16.42 3.57 2.18
CA TRP A 48 15.11 4.13 2.51
C TRP A 48 14.18 4.11 1.30
N ALA A 49 14.64 4.51 0.12
CA ALA A 49 13.84 4.51 -1.11
C ALA A 49 13.37 3.11 -1.50
N ALA A 50 14.22 2.08 -1.32
CA ALA A 50 13.84 0.70 -1.55
C ALA A 50 12.77 0.22 -0.56
N LEU A 51 12.94 0.50 0.74
CA LEU A 51 11.98 0.14 1.80
C LEU A 51 10.63 0.85 1.63
N PHE A 52 10.66 2.17 1.46
CA PHE A 52 9.46 2.99 1.29
C PHE A 52 8.77 2.70 -0.05
N GLY A 53 9.54 2.51 -1.12
CA GLY A 53 9.05 2.19 -2.45
C GLY A 53 8.35 0.83 -2.53
N LEU A 54 8.82 -0.16 -1.77
CA LEU A 54 8.15 -1.45 -1.66
C LEU A 54 6.75 -1.30 -1.02
N ASN A 55 6.65 -0.44 0.00
CA ASN A 55 5.41 -0.18 0.73
C ASN A 55 4.45 0.79 0.02
N TYR A 56 4.94 1.58 -0.94
CA TYR A 56 4.19 2.65 -1.58
C TYR A 56 2.91 2.16 -2.27
N ILE A 57 2.92 0.94 -2.82
CA ILE A 57 1.89 0.41 -3.74
C ILE A 57 1.11 -0.75 -3.10
N SER A 58 1.65 -1.34 -2.03
CA SER A 58 1.05 -2.48 -1.34
C SER A 58 -0.32 -2.18 -0.72
N THR A 59 -0.68 -0.92 -0.55
CA THR A 59 -1.98 -0.51 0.00
C THR A 59 -3.11 -0.54 -1.04
N VAL A 60 -2.80 -0.49 -2.35
CA VAL A 60 -3.80 -0.39 -3.43
C VAL A 60 -4.66 -1.66 -3.56
N PRO A 61 -4.11 -2.89 -3.56
CA PRO A 61 -4.93 -4.09 -3.63
C PRO A 61 -5.82 -4.29 -2.39
N PRO A 62 -5.34 -4.14 -1.14
CA PRO A 62 -6.20 -4.29 0.02
C PRO A 62 -7.35 -3.28 0.06
N THR A 63 -7.13 -2.00 -0.31
CA THR A 63 -8.21 -1.00 -0.36
C THR A 63 -9.22 -1.31 -1.45
N THR A 64 -8.77 -1.61 -2.67
CA THR A 64 -9.65 -1.96 -3.79
C THR A 64 -10.50 -3.20 -3.44
N THR A 65 -9.89 -4.20 -2.83
CA THR A 65 -10.61 -5.39 -2.41
C THR A 65 -11.61 -5.05 -1.30
N LEU A 66 -11.23 -4.24 -0.30
CA LEU A 66 -12.12 -3.80 0.79
C LEU A 66 -13.37 -3.08 0.24
N VAL A 67 -13.20 -2.17 -0.72
CA VAL A 67 -14.30 -1.49 -1.43
C VAL A 67 -15.23 -2.53 -2.07
N ALA A 68 -14.68 -3.54 -2.75
CA ALA A 68 -15.46 -4.61 -3.37
C ALA A 68 -16.31 -5.42 -2.39
N ASN A 69 -15.84 -5.61 -1.16
CA ASN A 69 -16.60 -6.32 -0.13
C ASN A 69 -17.70 -5.46 0.49
N ILE A 70 -17.48 -4.15 0.65
CA ILE A 70 -18.43 -3.27 1.31
C ILE A 70 -19.55 -2.86 0.34
N PHE A 71 -19.20 -2.51 -0.90
CA PHE A 71 -20.13 -1.91 -1.86
C PHE A 71 -20.54 -2.85 -2.99
N GLY A 72 -19.99 -4.07 -3.02
CA GLY A 72 -20.22 -5.07 -4.06
C GLY A 72 -19.24 -4.94 -5.23
N ARG A 73 -19.05 -6.02 -5.98
CA ARG A 73 -18.03 -6.11 -7.05
C ARG A 73 -18.31 -5.20 -8.26
N TYR A 74 -19.57 -4.90 -8.53
CA TYR A 74 -19.98 -4.09 -9.69
C TYR A 74 -19.66 -2.60 -9.55
N SER A 75 -19.67 -2.07 -8.31
CA SER A 75 -19.42 -0.66 -8.01
C SER A 75 -17.94 -0.33 -7.76
N VAL A 76 -17.06 -1.34 -7.74
CA VAL A 76 -15.63 -1.18 -7.42
C VAL A 76 -14.92 -0.25 -8.37
N GLY A 77 -15.18 -0.37 -9.67
CA GLY A 77 -14.50 0.44 -10.69
C GLY A 77 -14.78 1.93 -10.48
N GLU A 78 -16.06 2.28 -10.33
CA GLU A 78 -16.50 3.66 -10.11
C GLU A 78 -15.98 4.22 -8.78
N LEU A 79 -16.15 3.48 -7.68
CA LEU A 79 -15.71 3.92 -6.36
C LEU A 79 -14.19 4.04 -6.27
N SER A 80 -13.44 3.12 -6.88
CA SER A 80 -11.97 3.22 -6.94
C SER A 80 -11.52 4.43 -7.76
N GLY A 81 -12.26 4.79 -8.80
CA GLY A 81 -12.04 6.02 -9.58
C GLY A 81 -12.20 7.28 -8.74
N TRP A 82 -13.29 7.37 -7.97
CA TRP A 82 -13.51 8.49 -7.04
C TRP A 82 -12.47 8.55 -5.93
N ILE A 83 -12.08 7.40 -5.35
CA ILE A 83 -11.01 7.33 -4.34
C ILE A 83 -9.69 7.82 -4.92
N PHE A 84 -9.34 7.40 -6.14
CA PHE A 84 -8.11 7.83 -6.81
C PHE A 84 -8.13 9.33 -7.10
N PHE A 85 -9.24 9.86 -7.60
CA PHE A 85 -9.41 11.29 -7.83
C PHE A 85 -9.16 12.09 -6.54
N SER A 86 -9.81 11.72 -5.43
CA SER A 86 -9.63 12.36 -4.13
C SER A 86 -8.21 12.21 -3.56
N HIS A 87 -7.41 11.27 -4.06
CA HIS A 87 -6.01 11.12 -3.65
C HIS A 87 -5.07 12.04 -4.46
N GLN A 88 -5.47 12.43 -5.67
CA GLN A 88 -4.65 13.26 -6.58
C GLN A 88 -4.97 14.75 -6.49
N VAL A 89 -6.20 15.10 -6.11
CA VAL A 89 -6.65 16.49 -5.87
C VAL A 89 -6.34 16.90 -4.45
#